data_AF-A0A561TTG0-F1
#
_entry.id   AF-A0A561TTG0-F1
#
_cell.length_a   1.000
_cell.length_b   1.000
_cell.length_c   1.000
_cell.angle_alpha   90.00
_cell.angle_beta   90.00
_cell.angle_gamma   90.00
#
_symmetry.space_group_name_H-M   'P 1'
#
loop_
_entity.id
_entity.type
_entity.pdbx_description
1 polymer ?
#
loop_
_entity_poly.entity_id
_entity_poly.type
_entity_poly.pdbx_seq_one_letter_code
_entity_poly.pdbx_strand_id
1 'polypeptide(L)' 'MAGFAARSREGAAGALSPCVYWWRRGALVQLSSHARDGGLRIVVDGEFTEALNRLVELPAAVS' A
#
# COMPACT_ATOMS: atom_id res chain seq x y z
N MET A 1 -14.21 1.90 -4.03
CA MET A 1 -13.01 2.09 -3.18
C MET A 1 -12.15 3.31 -3.55
N ALA A 2 -12.18 3.83 -4.79
CA ALA A 2 -11.33 4.98 -5.19
C ALA A 2 -11.72 6.34 -4.56
N GLY A 3 -12.92 6.50 -4.00
CA GLY A 3 -13.39 7.80 -3.49
C GLY A 3 -12.89 8.21 -2.10
N PHE A 4 -12.44 7.26 -1.28
CA PHE A 4 -12.09 7.54 0.13
C PHE A 4 -10.66 8.09 0.29
N ALA A 5 -9.75 7.74 -0.63
CA ALA A 5 -8.38 8.25 -0.64
C ALA A 5 -8.25 9.67 -1.24
N ALA A 6 -9.28 10.18 -1.92
CA ALA A 6 -9.24 11.46 -2.62
C ALA A 6 -9.47 12.69 -1.72
N ARG A 7 -9.58 12.55 -0.39
CA ARG A 7 -9.96 13.64 0.53
C ARG A 7 -8.97 13.94 1.67
N SER A 8 -7.71 13.49 1.60
CA SER A 8 -6.67 14.04 2.48
C SER A 8 -6.14 15.36 1.91
N ARG A 9 -6.92 16.43 2.09
CA ARG A 9 -6.46 17.79 1.84
C ARG A 9 -5.34 18.10 2.84
N GLU A 10 -4.15 18.39 2.33
CA GLU A 10 -3.01 18.87 3.10
C GLU A 10 -3.47 20.00 4.04
N GLY A 11 -3.43 19.76 5.35
CA GLY A 11 -3.79 20.76 6.37
C GLY A 11 -4.93 20.39 7.34
N ALA A 12 -5.63 19.27 7.16
CA ALA A 12 -6.53 18.78 8.21
C ALA A 12 -5.74 17.99 9.27
N ALA A 13 -5.90 18.35 10.56
CA ALA A 13 -5.47 17.47 11.66
C ALA A 13 -6.14 16.11 11.47
N GLY A 14 -5.34 15.05 11.26
CA GLY A 14 -5.84 13.72 10.88
C GLY A 14 -5.66 13.36 9.39
N ALA A 15 -4.86 14.10 8.62
CA ALA A 15 -4.51 13.69 7.26
C ALA A 15 -3.78 12.33 7.27
N LEU A 16 -4.42 11.32 6.66
CA LEU A 16 -3.77 10.03 6.42
C LEU A 16 -2.59 10.24 5.47
N SER A 17 -1.45 9.65 5.82
CA SER A 17 -0.31 9.62 4.92
C SER A 17 -0.70 8.89 3.62
N PRO A 18 -0.32 9.40 2.44
CA PRO A 18 -0.53 8.68 1.19
C PRO A 18 0.37 7.43 1.08
N CYS A 19 1.33 7.25 2.00
CA CYS A 19 2.29 6.16 1.95
C CYS A 19 1.62 4.80 2.20
N VAL A 20 2.02 3.82 1.40
CA VAL A 20 1.62 2.41 1.55
C VAL A 20 2.64 1.70 2.43
N TYR A 21 2.13 0.91 3.37
CA TYR A 21 2.92 0.10 4.29
C TYR A 21 2.46 -1.35 4.27
N TRP A 22 3.40 -2.26 4.53
CA TRP A 22 3.17 -3.68 4.67
C TRP A 22 3.66 -4.16 6.03
N TRP A 23 2.74 -4.73 6.80
CA TRP A 23 3.08 -5.36 8.07
C TRP A 23 3.44 -6.83 7.83
N ARG A 24 4.67 -7.20 8.17
CA ARG A 24 5.14 -8.58 8.07
C ARG A 24 6.21 -8.87 9.10
N ARG A 25 6.18 -10.06 9.69
CA ARG A 25 7.20 -10.58 10.63
C ARG A 25 7.50 -9.62 11.79
N GLY A 26 6.48 -8.90 12.26
CA GLY A 26 6.61 -7.93 13.36
C GLY A 26 7.22 -6.59 12.95
N ALA A 27 7.40 -6.32 11.66
CA ALA A 27 7.91 -5.06 11.13
C ALA A 27 6.90 -4.40 10.19
N LEU A 28 6.86 -3.06 10.22
CA LEU A 28 6.14 -2.24 9.27
C LEU A 28 7.13 -1.75 8.20
N VAL A 29 6.96 -2.23 6.96
CA VAL A 29 7.82 -1.88 5.83
C VAL A 29 7.08 -0.90 4.92
N GLN A 30 7.68 0.24 4.60
CA GLN A 30 7.10 1.19 3.66
C GLN A 30 7.36 0.73 2.22
N LEU A 31 6.28 0.55 1.45
CA LEU A 31 6.32 0.11 0.05
C LEU A 31 6.23 1.28 -0.93
N SER A 32 6.27 2.51 -0.45
CA SER A 32 6.05 3.69 -1.26
C SER A 32 7.22 4.66 -1.16
N SER A 33 7.53 5.31 -2.27
CA SER A 33 8.58 6.32 -2.38
C SER A 33 8.05 7.52 -3.14
N HIS A 34 8.53 8.71 -2.80
CA HIS A 34 8.22 9.92 -3.56
C HIS A 34 9.04 9.92 -4.85
N ALA A 35 8.36 10.12 -5.98
CA ALA A 35 8.97 10.30 -7.28
C ALA A 35 9.40 11.76 -7.49
N ARG A 36 10.28 12.00 -8.47
CA ARG A 36 10.84 13.33 -8.75
C ARG A 36 9.79 14.34 -9.24
N ASP A 37 8.70 13.85 -9.79
CA ASP A 37 7.55 14.63 -10.25
C ASP A 37 6.57 15.00 -9.12
N GLY A 38 6.89 14.62 -7.87
CA GLY A 38 6.01 14.82 -6.72
C GLY A 38 4.92 13.75 -6.57
N GLY A 39 4.89 12.74 -7.46
CA GLY A 39 4.01 11.59 -7.35
C GLY A 39 4.46 10.59 -6.29
N LEU A 40 3.57 9.66 -5.92
CA LEU A 40 3.90 8.51 -5.10
C LEU A 40 4.07 7.27 -5.98
N ARG A 41 5.22 6.60 -5.87
CA ARG A 41 5.48 5.33 -6.54
C ARG A 41 5.47 4.19 -5.53
N ILE A 42 4.69 3.15 -5.83
CA ILE A 42 4.78 1.89 -5.08
C ILE A 42 5.98 1.11 -5.61
N VAL A 43 6.90 0.80 -4.72
CA VAL A 43 8.06 -0.05 -4.96
C VAL A 43 7.82 -1.32 -4.17
N VAL A 44 7.48 -2.37 -4.90
CA VAL A 44 7.25 -3.70 -4.35
C VAL A 44 8.55 -4.47 -4.37
N ASP A 45 8.93 -5.06 -3.23
CA ASP A 45 10.01 -6.04 -3.16
C ASP A 45 9.54 -7.46 -3.53
N GLY A 46 10.48 -8.37 -3.76
CA GLY A 46 10.15 -9.75 -4.15
C GLY A 46 9.34 -10.49 -3.09
N GLU A 47 9.56 -10.21 -1.80
CA GLU A 47 8.88 -10.88 -0.69
C GLU A 47 7.39 -10.52 -0.65
N PHE A 48 7.04 -9.26 -0.97
CA PHE A 48 5.66 -8.78 -1.07
C PHE A 48 4.99 -9.28 -2.35
N THR A 49 5.70 -9.30 -3.49
CA THR A 49 5.19 -9.90 -4.73
C THR A 49 4.79 -11.36 -4.53
N GLU A 50 5.65 -12.17 -3.91
CA GLU A 50 5.34 -13.58 -3.63
C GLU A 50 4.12 -13.74 -2.72
N ALA A 51 3.95 -12.86 -1.74
CA ALA A 51 2.77 -12.87 -0.89
C ALA A 51 1.49 -12.57 -1.68
N LEU A 52 1.51 -11.60 -2.58
CA LEU A 52 0.39 -11.29 -3.46
C LEU A 52 0.08 -12.43 -4.42
N ASN A 53 1.11 -13.05 -5.03
CA ASN A 53 0.92 -14.17 -5.95
C ASN A 53 0.26 -15.36 -5.24
N ARG A 54 0.69 -15.68 -4.02
CA ARG A 54 0.03 -16.73 -3.21
C ARG A 54 -1.45 -16.43 -2.94
N LEU A 55 -1.83 -15.17 -2.74
CA LEU A 55 -3.23 -14.79 -2.55
C LEU A 55 -4.07 -14.96 -3.82
N VAL A 56 -3.49 -14.71 -5.00
CA VAL A 56 -4.17 -14.86 -6.29
C VAL A 56 -4.28 -16.34 -6.69
N GLU A 57 -3.27 -17.14 -6.35
CA GLU A 57 -3.23 -18.58 -6.64
C GLU A 57 -4.07 -19.41 -5.66
N LEU A 58 -4.44 -18.84 -4.50
CA LEU A 58 -5.39 -19.47 -3.59
C LEU A 58 -6.75 -19.61 -4.30
N PRO A 59 -7.32 -20.83 -4.43
CA PRO A 59 -8.68 -20.96 -4.91
C PRO A 59 -9.57 -20.12 -3.99
N ALA A 60 -10.42 -19.27 -4.57
CA ALA A 60 -11.32 -18.41 -3.81
C ALA A 60 -12.02 -19.28 -2.77
N ALA A 61 -11.72 -19.05 -1.49
CA ALA A 61 -12.31 -19.82 -0.42
C ALA A 61 -13.83 -19.71 -0.59
N VAL A 62 -14.47 -20.85 -0.88
CA VAL A 62 -15.92 -20.94 -1.03
C VAL A 62 -16.51 -20.45 0.29
N SER A 63 -17.09 -19.24 0.25
CA SER A 63 -17.84 -18.65 1.36
C SER A 63 -19.19 -19.33 1.51
#